data_AF-A0A7S0JTR1-F1
#
_entry.id   AF-A0A7S0JTR1-F1
#
_cell.length_a   1.000
_cell.length_b   1.000
_cell.length_c   1.000
_cell.angle_alpha   90.00
_cell.angle_beta   90.00
_cell.angle_gamma   90.00
#
_symmetry.space_group_name_H-M   'P 1'
#
loop_
_entity.id
_entity.type
_entity.pdbx_description
1 polymer ?
#
loop_
_entity_poly.entity_id
_entity_poly.type
_entity_poly.pdbx_seq_one_letter_code
_entity_poly.pdbx_strand_id
1 'polypeptide(L)'
;VSSKGVVHTAVGQPSEVLSLSEWTRHASVFNVVRRLPFFKSFVPRKMFGAWRGFTDTEKFQKHRRRVERRLFLANPAFAGRFVEIVAAVQRLRDTHLLELEDGKNVVATAFYDTQARTREAASKDIDRHLVKIVR
;
A
#
# COMPACT_ATOMS: atom_id res chain seq x y z
N VAL A 1 -25.60 -24.28 -42.94
CA VAL A 1 -25.78 -25.53 -42.16
C VAL A 1 -26.02 -26.64 -43.17
N SER A 2 -25.14 -27.64 -43.23
CA SER A 2 -25.30 -28.80 -44.14
C SER A 2 -26.26 -29.81 -43.50
N SER A 3 -27.04 -30.54 -44.31
CA SER A 3 -28.02 -31.51 -43.84
C SER A 3 -27.42 -32.74 -43.13
N LYS A 4 -26.09 -32.93 -43.20
CA LYS A 4 -25.40 -34.13 -42.69
C LYS A 4 -24.38 -33.86 -41.59
N GLY A 5 -24.01 -32.61 -41.31
CA GLY A 5 -22.92 -32.33 -40.36
C GLY A 5 -22.76 -30.88 -39.95
N VAL A 6 -22.08 -30.70 -38.82
CA VAL A 6 -21.72 -29.41 -38.22
C VAL A 6 -20.21 -29.24 -38.38
N VAL A 7 -19.79 -28.06 -38.85
CA VAL A 7 -18.37 -27.73 -39.03
C VAL A 7 -17.94 -26.81 -37.90
N HIS A 8 -16.92 -27.22 -37.15
CA HIS A 8 -16.23 -26.37 -36.18
C HIS A 8 -15.08 -25.67 -36.89
N THR A 9 -15.10 -24.33 -36.88
CA THR A 9 -14.05 -23.50 -37.46
C THR A 9 -13.39 -22.66 -36.36
N ALA A 10 -12.07 -22.81 -36.22
CA ALA A 10 -11.25 -21.98 -35.35
C ALA A 10 -10.16 -21.29 -36.18
N VAL A 11 -9.88 -20.02 -35.89
CA VAL A 11 -8.92 -19.22 -36.64
C VAL A 11 -7.53 -19.86 -36.52
N GLY A 12 -6.92 -20.22 -37.67
CA GLY A 12 -5.59 -20.83 -37.73
C GLY A 12 -5.56 -22.34 -37.49
N GLN A 13 -6.71 -23.03 -37.46
CA GLN A 13 -6.81 -24.49 -37.35
C GLN A 13 -7.64 -25.07 -38.50
N PRO A 14 -7.34 -26.29 -38.97
CA PRO A 14 -8.15 -26.96 -39.98
C PRO A 14 -9.57 -27.21 -39.45
N SER A 15 -10.56 -27.00 -40.32
CA SER A 15 -11.97 -27.17 -39.97
C SER A 15 -12.28 -28.63 -39.66
N GLU A 16 -12.87 -28.88 -38.50
CA GLU A 16 -13.31 -30.22 -38.09
C GLU A 16 -14.79 -30.40 -38.44
N VAL A 17 -15.16 -31.56 -39.00
CA VAL A 17 -16.54 -31.87 -39.36
C VAL A 17 -17.04 -32.99 -38.46
N LEU A 18 -18.07 -32.69 -37.67
CA LEU A 18 -18.82 -33.67 -36.89
C LEU A 18 -20.12 -34.02 -37.62
N SER A 19 -20.52 -35.29 -37.58
CA SER A 19 -21.84 -35.66 -38.08
C SER A 19 -22.92 -35.00 -37.22
N LEU A 20 -24.08 -34.73 -37.82
CA LEU A 20 -25.17 -34.08 -37.09
C LEU A 20 -25.65 -34.94 -35.91
N SER A 21 -25.70 -36.27 -36.09
CA SER A 21 -26.08 -37.23 -35.05
C SER A 21 -25.11 -37.23 -33.86
N GLU A 22 -23.80 -37.19 -34.12
CA GLU A 22 -22.79 -37.10 -33.06
C GLU A 22 -22.87 -35.76 -32.33
N TRP A 23 -23.06 -34.67 -33.06
CA TRP A 23 -23.24 -33.35 -32.46
C TRP A 23 -24.48 -33.32 -31.55
N THR A 24 -25.61 -33.87 -31.99
CA THR A 24 -26.82 -33.97 -31.17
C THR A 24 -26.60 -34.83 -29.92
N ARG A 25 -25.87 -35.95 -30.06
CA ARG A 25 -25.49 -36.80 -28.91
C ARG A 25 -24.64 -36.02 -27.91
N HIS A 26 -23.60 -35.34 -28.37
CA HIS A 26 -22.70 -34.54 -27.52
C HIS A 26 -23.44 -33.39 -26.84
N ALA A 27 -24.33 -32.69 -27.56
CA ALA A 27 -25.17 -31.64 -27.00
C ALA A 27 -26.10 -32.18 -25.90
N SER A 28 -26.68 -33.37 -26.10
CA SER A 28 -27.52 -34.02 -25.08
C SER A 28 -26.74 -34.37 -23.82
N VAL A 29 -25.58 -35.03 -23.97
CA VAL A 29 -24.69 -35.38 -22.85
C VAL A 29 -24.23 -34.12 -22.10
N PHE A 30 -23.84 -33.07 -22.82
CA PHE A 30 -23.46 -31.79 -22.24
C PHE A 30 -24.59 -31.19 -21.40
N ASN A 31 -25.83 -31.22 -21.91
CA ASN A 31 -26.99 -30.71 -21.18
C ASN A 31 -27.29 -31.53 -19.92
N VAL A 32 -27.10 -32.86 -19.95
CA VAL A 32 -27.25 -33.71 -18.76
C VAL A 32 -26.18 -33.37 -17.71
N VAL A 33 -24.91 -33.28 -18.11
CA VAL A 33 -23.80 -32.93 -17.21
C VAL A 33 -24.01 -31.53 -16.61
N ARG A 34 -24.47 -30.56 -17.40
CA ARG A 34 -24.75 -29.20 -16.94
C ARG A 34 -25.87 -29.12 -15.89
N ARG A 35 -26.79 -30.09 -15.88
CA ARG A 35 -27.87 -30.19 -14.88
C ARG A 35 -27.42 -30.78 -13.54
N LEU A 36 -26.23 -31.39 -13.47
CA LEU A 36 -25.70 -31.89 -12.21
C LEU A 36 -25.58 -30.74 -11.19
N PRO A 37 -25.92 -30.97 -9.91
CA PRO A 37 -25.94 -29.92 -8.88
C PRO A 37 -24.64 -29.12 -8.76
N PHE A 38 -23.50 -29.79 -8.98
CA PHE A 38 -22.19 -29.16 -9.01
C PHE A 38 -22.09 -28.08 -10.10
N PHE A 39 -22.32 -28.44 -11.38
CA PHE A 39 -22.22 -27.50 -12.50
C PHE A 39 -23.32 -26.44 -12.50
N LYS A 40 -24.52 -26.81 -12.04
CA LYS A 40 -25.64 -25.88 -11.88
C LYS A 40 -25.30 -24.74 -10.89
N SER A 41 -24.63 -25.07 -9.79
CA SER A 41 -24.25 -24.09 -8.75
C SER A 41 -22.88 -23.45 -8.99
N PHE A 42 -22.03 -24.05 -9.83
CA PHE A 42 -20.68 -23.57 -10.10
C PHE A 42 -20.67 -22.16 -10.69
N VAL A 43 -21.47 -21.89 -11.74
CA VAL A 43 -21.48 -20.57 -12.40
C VAL A 43 -21.94 -19.48 -11.44
N PRO A 44 -23.08 -19.62 -10.72
CA PRO A 44 -23.46 -18.65 -9.69
C PRO A 44 -22.37 -18.46 -8.63
N ARG A 45 -21.81 -19.55 -8.07
CA ARG A 45 -20.75 -19.46 -7.05
C ARG A 45 -19.51 -18.73 -7.55
N LYS A 46 -19.07 -19.01 -8.78
CA LYS A 46 -17.93 -18.33 -9.41
C LYS A 46 -18.20 -16.83 -9.57
N MET A 47 -19.39 -16.47 -10.04
CA MET A 47 -19.79 -15.07 -10.20
C MET A 47 -19.88 -14.35 -8.86
N PHE A 48 -20.52 -14.94 -7.86
CA PHE A 48 -20.60 -14.37 -6.51
C PHE A 48 -19.23 -14.27 -5.83
N GLY A 49 -18.34 -15.24 -6.04
CA GLY A 49 -16.97 -15.19 -5.55
C GLY A 49 -16.19 -14.04 -6.17
N ALA A 50 -16.27 -13.88 -7.49
CA ALA A 50 -15.63 -12.77 -8.20
C ALA A 50 -16.20 -11.41 -7.77
N TRP A 51 -17.53 -11.30 -7.66
CA TRP A 51 -18.20 -10.09 -7.19
C TRP A 51 -17.79 -9.75 -5.77
N ARG A 52 -17.81 -10.72 -4.84
CA ARG A 52 -17.38 -10.51 -3.46
C ARG A 52 -15.94 -10.01 -3.41
N GLY A 53 -15.02 -10.70 -4.10
CA GLY A 53 -13.61 -10.29 -4.16
C GLY A 53 -13.42 -8.86 -4.71
N PHE A 54 -14.16 -8.50 -5.74
CA PHE A 54 -14.17 -7.13 -6.27
C PHE A 54 -14.69 -6.13 -5.23
N THR A 55 -15.85 -6.38 -4.62
CA THR A 55 -16.45 -5.47 -3.64
C THR A 55 -15.59 -5.28 -2.38
N ASP A 56 -14.93 -6.34 -1.91
CA ASP A 56 -14.05 -6.25 -0.74
C ASP A 56 -12.80 -5.44 -1.07
N THR A 57 -12.22 -5.65 -2.26
CA THR A 57 -11.09 -4.86 -2.75
C THR A 57 -11.48 -3.40 -2.94
N GLU A 58 -12.64 -3.11 -3.52
CA GLU A 58 -13.14 -1.76 -3.73
C GLU A 58 -13.36 -1.03 -2.40
N LYS A 59 -14.01 -1.69 -1.42
CA LYS A 59 -14.17 -1.16 -0.06
C LYS A 59 -12.82 -0.86 0.56
N PHE A 60 -11.87 -1.79 0.51
CA PHE A 60 -10.53 -1.58 1.05
C PHE A 60 -9.84 -0.37 0.41
N GLN A 61 -9.85 -0.28 -0.93
CA GLN A 61 -9.24 0.84 -1.66
C GLN A 61 -9.90 2.19 -1.30
N LYS A 62 -11.23 2.22 -1.12
CA LYS A 62 -11.95 3.43 -0.69
C LYS A 62 -11.51 3.89 0.71
N HIS A 63 -11.36 2.96 1.64
CA HIS A 63 -10.86 3.25 2.99
C HIS A 63 -9.40 3.70 2.94
N ARG A 64 -8.54 2.99 2.19
CA ARG A 64 -7.13 3.33 1.99
C ARG A 64 -6.98 4.76 1.47
N ARG A 65 -7.65 5.13 0.38
CA ARG A 65 -7.62 6.50 -0.18
C ARG A 65 -8.14 7.56 0.78
N ARG A 66 -9.04 7.22 1.71
CA ARG A 66 -9.51 8.14 2.76
C ARG A 66 -8.45 8.35 3.83
N VAL A 67 -7.77 7.28 4.24
CA VAL A 67 -6.68 7.32 5.23
C VAL A 67 -5.46 8.02 4.65
N GLU A 68 -5.05 7.71 3.42
CA GLU A 68 -3.91 8.35 2.74
C GLU A 68 -4.05 9.86 2.66
N ARG A 69 -5.26 10.38 2.41
CA ARG A 69 -5.52 11.82 2.40
C ARG A 69 -5.40 12.48 3.78
N ARG A 70 -5.56 11.71 4.86
CA ARG A 70 -5.51 12.20 6.24
C ARG A 70 -4.16 11.93 6.91
N LEU A 71 -3.40 10.97 6.40
CA LEU A 71 -2.10 10.60 6.95
C LEU A 71 -1.04 11.44 6.22
N PHE A 72 -0.59 12.53 6.83
CA PHE A 72 0.52 13.34 6.31
C PHE A 72 1.76 12.49 6.02
N LEU A 73 1.98 11.44 6.81
CA LEU A 73 3.06 10.45 6.62
C LEU A 73 2.88 9.54 5.40
N ALA A 74 1.65 9.31 4.92
CA ALA A 74 1.41 8.48 3.73
C ALA A 74 1.44 9.28 2.43
N ASN A 75 1.41 10.62 2.51
CA ASN A 75 1.52 11.45 1.33
C ASN A 75 3.01 11.59 0.95
N PRO A 76 3.46 11.03 -0.19
CA PRO A 76 4.86 11.10 -0.59
C PRO A 76 5.37 12.53 -0.77
N ALA A 77 4.48 13.50 -1.03
CA ALA A 77 4.85 14.90 -1.12
C ALA A 77 5.29 15.51 0.23
N PHE A 78 4.77 14.99 1.35
CA PHE A 78 5.04 15.53 2.70
C PHE A 78 5.92 14.61 3.54
N ALA A 79 5.94 13.30 3.27
CA ALA A 79 6.66 12.32 4.07
C ALA A 79 8.15 12.65 4.23
N GLY A 80 8.84 13.04 3.15
CA GLY A 80 10.26 13.41 3.20
C GLY A 80 10.52 14.63 4.07
N ARG A 81 9.78 15.72 3.84
CA ARG A 81 9.90 16.95 4.64
C ARG A 81 9.53 16.74 6.11
N PHE A 82 8.53 15.92 6.38
CA PHE A 82 8.15 15.58 7.76
C PHE A 82 9.27 14.83 8.48
N VAL A 83 9.94 13.89 7.82
CA VAL A 83 11.12 13.20 8.39
C VAL A 83 12.25 14.17 8.68
N GLU A 84 12.51 15.13 7.79
CA GLU A 84 13.52 16.19 8.01
C GLU A 84 13.18 17.06 9.23
N ILE A 85 11.92 17.49 9.36
CA ILE A 85 11.44 18.28 10.50
C ILE A 85 11.59 17.48 11.79
N VAL A 86 11.12 16.23 11.83
CA VAL A 86 11.26 15.37 13.01
C VAL A 86 12.73 15.20 13.38
N ALA A 87 13.61 14.95 12.40
CA ALA A 87 15.04 14.84 12.65
C ALA A 87 15.65 16.15 13.18
N ALA A 88 15.21 17.31 12.71
CA ALA A 88 15.64 18.60 13.24
C ALA A 88 15.17 18.82 14.69
N VAL A 89 13.90 18.51 14.98
CA VAL A 89 13.33 18.59 16.34
C VAL A 89 14.04 17.64 17.32
N GLN A 90 14.36 16.42 16.89
CA GLN A 90 15.11 15.46 17.71
C GLN A 90 16.51 15.99 18.05
N ARG A 91 17.22 16.57 17.08
CA ARG A 91 18.53 17.20 17.35
C ARG A 91 18.44 18.36 18.34
N LEU A 92 17.43 19.23 18.19
CA LEU A 92 17.16 20.29 19.16
C LEU A 92 16.94 19.73 20.57
N ARG A 93 16.16 18.64 20.69
CA ARG A 93 15.92 17.98 21.97
C ARG A 93 17.19 17.41 22.59
N ASP A 94 18.07 16.85 21.77
CA ASP A 94 19.31 16.22 22.22
C ASP A 94 20.44 17.25 22.45
N THR A 95 20.21 18.53 22.14
CA THR A 95 21.18 19.61 22.39
C THR A 95 21.21 19.93 23.89
N HIS A 96 22.32 19.61 24.54
CA HIS A 96 22.47 19.79 25.97
C HIS A 96 22.80 21.26 26.29
N LEU A 97 21.89 21.94 27.00
CA LEU A 97 22.00 23.39 27.32
C LEU A 97 22.77 23.69 28.61
N LEU A 98 23.03 22.65 29.39
CA LEU A 98 23.78 22.74 30.63
C LEU A 98 25.00 21.84 30.51
N GLU A 99 25.87 21.79 31.49
CA GLU A 99 26.90 20.75 31.57
C GLU A 99 27.01 20.45 33.06
N LEU A 100 26.39 19.36 33.48
CA LEU A 100 26.39 18.93 34.88
C LEU A 100 27.38 17.78 34.98
N GLU A 101 28.56 18.06 35.50
CA GLU A 101 29.53 17.02 35.82
C GLU A 101 29.19 16.44 37.19
N ASP A 102 28.64 15.23 37.23
CA ASP A 102 28.36 14.54 38.49
C ASP A 102 29.66 14.28 39.26
N GLY A 103 29.70 14.72 40.53
CA GLY A 103 30.79 14.41 41.46
C GLY A 103 32.01 15.34 41.41
N LYS A 104 31.99 16.43 40.64
CA LYS A 104 33.06 17.45 40.66
C LYS A 104 32.60 18.75 41.32
N ASN A 105 33.36 19.20 42.31
CA ASN A 105 33.16 20.52 42.91
C ASN A 105 33.93 21.55 42.08
N VAL A 106 33.20 22.39 41.34
CA VAL A 106 33.76 23.47 40.54
C VAL A 106 33.48 24.80 41.24
N VAL A 107 34.46 25.70 41.23
CA VAL A 107 34.28 27.07 41.73
C VAL A 107 33.18 27.76 40.92
N ALA A 108 32.24 28.43 41.59
CA ALA A 108 31.04 28.98 40.96
C ALA A 108 31.33 29.84 39.72
N THR A 109 32.38 30.67 39.76
CA THR A 109 32.79 31.52 38.63
C THR A 109 33.22 30.70 37.41
N ALA A 110 34.05 29.67 37.61
CA ALA A 110 34.49 28.77 36.54
C ALA A 110 33.31 27.96 35.98
N PHE A 111 32.34 27.59 36.80
CA PHE A 111 31.10 26.97 36.33
C PHE A 111 30.29 27.91 35.46
N TYR A 112 30.08 29.17 35.88
CA TYR A 112 29.36 30.16 35.08
C TYR A 112 30.02 30.40 33.71
N ASP A 113 31.35 30.47 33.66
CA ASP A 113 32.09 30.65 32.40
C ASP A 113 31.91 29.46 31.46
N THR A 114 31.96 28.22 31.98
CA THR A 114 31.73 27.00 31.19
C THR A 114 30.30 26.93 30.69
N GLN A 115 29.30 27.17 31.56
CA GLN A 115 27.89 27.21 31.16
C GLN A 115 27.60 28.29 30.12
N ALA A 116 28.22 29.47 30.24
CA ALA A 116 28.07 30.54 29.27
C ALA A 116 28.57 30.13 27.88
N ARG A 117 29.74 29.47 27.81
CA ARG A 117 30.29 28.94 26.57
C ARG A 117 29.42 27.84 25.96
N THR A 118 28.97 26.87 26.77
CA THR A 118 28.10 25.78 26.31
C THR A 118 26.76 26.31 25.80
N ARG A 119 26.15 27.29 26.47
CA ARG A 119 24.92 27.94 26.02
C ARG A 119 25.11 28.75 24.74
N GLU A 120 26.22 29.47 24.59
CA GLU A 120 26.48 30.23 23.37
C GLU A 120 26.70 29.29 22.17
N ALA A 121 27.39 28.18 22.37
CA ALA A 121 27.55 27.14 21.35
C ALA A 121 26.21 26.47 21.00
N ALA A 122 25.42 26.10 22.00
CA ALA A 122 24.11 25.47 21.81
C ALA A 122 23.11 26.42 21.13
N SER A 123 23.13 27.72 21.47
CA SER A 123 22.29 28.73 20.80
C SER A 123 22.58 28.81 19.31
N LYS A 124 23.87 28.84 18.92
CA LYS A 124 24.27 28.88 17.51
C LYS A 124 23.82 27.63 16.75
N ASP A 125 23.84 26.46 17.38
CA ASP A 125 23.42 25.21 16.76
C ASP A 125 21.88 25.10 16.65
N ILE A 126 21.16 25.54 17.68
CA ILE A 126 19.70 25.67 17.67
C ILE A 126 19.24 26.60 16.53
N ASP A 127 19.84 27.79 16.40
CA ASP A 127 19.49 28.75 15.34
C ASP A 127 19.71 28.16 13.95
N ARG A 128 20.81 27.43 13.74
CA ARG A 128 21.10 26.73 12.49
C ARG A 128 20.02 25.71 12.14
N HIS A 129 19.49 25.00 13.14
CA HIS A 129 18.46 23.98 12.94
C HIS A 129 17.05 24.57 12.79
N LEU A 130 16.72 25.66 13.49
CA LEU A 130 15.45 26.36 13.35
C LEU A 130 15.24 26.91 11.93
N VAL A 131 16.29 27.44 11.30
CA VAL A 131 16.22 27.92 9.91
C VAL A 131 15.84 26.81 8.92
N LYS A 132 16.19 25.55 9.20
CA LYS A 132 15.82 24.40 8.36
C LYS A 132 14.37 23.95 8.53
N ILE A 133 13.72 24.30 9.64
CA ILE A 133 12.31 23.96 9.90
C ILE A 133 11.37 25.02 9.31
N VAL A 134 11.81 26.29 9.26
CA VAL A 134 11.00 27.44 8.81
C VAL A 134 10.98 27.61 7.27
N ARG A 135 11.94 27.02 6.54
CA ARG A 135 12.03 27.03 5.06
C ARG A 135 11.58 25.71 4.43
#